data_AF-A0A0P6RH01-F1
#
_entry.id   AF-A0A0P6RH01-F1
#
_cell.length_a   1.000
_cell.length_b   1.000
_cell.length_c   1.000
_cell.angle_alpha   90.00
_cell.angle_beta   90.00
_cell.angle_gamma   90.00
#
_symmetry.space_group_name_H-M   'P 1'
#
loop_
_entity.id
_entity.type
_entity.pdbx_description
1 polymer ?
#
loop_
_entity_poly.entity_id
_entity_poly.type
_entity_poly.pdbx_seq_one_letter_code
_entity_poly.pdbx_strand_id
1 'polypeptide(L)'
;MKLETLAKRISQKTNTPILEAIVLGTAQKDELPEHCIYWDGAHTGKAEPRVRMKRGYDNIPWPTVVRDRPRAVINFKGKRHAVQRLLFDFTVAPDFPYKLENTCGEPLCVNPIHYLAKAVHNSNVRQPEPKGADQSKDDLDQHIADEGPWTVEEVGELVEMALTEHAITSWQSLIDLEILTEAPHELISEYLNTIGKQHLCA
;
A
#
# COMPACT_ATOMS: atom_id res chain seq x y z
N MET A 1 -8.37 8.33 -30.19
CA MET A 1 -6.91 8.20 -30.41
C MET A 1 -6.58 6.73 -30.38
N LYS A 2 -5.89 6.21 -31.40
CA LYS A 2 -5.43 4.82 -31.45
C LYS A 2 -4.26 4.61 -30.49
N LEU A 3 -4.01 3.37 -30.08
CA LEU A 3 -2.95 3.01 -29.12
C LEU A 3 -1.55 3.35 -29.67
N GLU A 4 -1.30 3.08 -30.95
CA GLU A 4 -0.05 3.45 -31.63
C GLU A 4 0.26 4.95 -31.55
N THR A 5 -0.76 5.80 -31.76
CA THR A 5 -0.60 7.25 -31.68
C THR A 5 -0.31 7.72 -30.25
N LEU A 6 -0.84 7.00 -29.26
CA LEU A 6 -0.55 7.27 -27.84
C LEU A 6 0.91 6.91 -27.53
N ALA A 7 1.33 5.70 -27.91
CA ALA A 7 2.67 5.18 -27.68
C ALA A 7 3.75 6.13 -28.26
N LYS A 8 3.58 6.52 -29.53
CA LYS A 8 4.46 7.49 -30.20
C LYS A 8 4.48 8.86 -29.53
N ARG A 9 3.35 9.32 -28.99
CA ARG A 9 3.29 10.60 -28.28
C ARG A 9 4.01 10.54 -26.94
N ILE A 10 3.92 9.40 -26.24
CA ILE A 10 4.62 9.19 -24.99
C ILE A 10 6.13 9.16 -25.25
N SER A 11 6.61 8.40 -26.23
CA SER A 11 8.04 8.35 -26.58
C SER A 11 8.60 9.72 -26.95
N GLN A 12 7.88 10.49 -27.78
CA GLN A 12 8.27 11.85 -28.13
C GLN A 12 8.33 12.80 -26.94
N LYS A 13 7.39 12.68 -25.99
CA LYS A 13 7.31 13.55 -24.81
C LYS A 13 8.28 13.20 -23.68
N THR A 14 8.88 12.03 -23.75
CA THR A 14 9.85 11.53 -22.77
C THR A 14 11.26 11.44 -23.35
N ASN A 15 11.40 11.63 -24.67
CA ASN A 15 12.61 11.35 -25.44
C ASN A 15 13.15 9.92 -25.22
N THR A 16 12.25 8.96 -24.95
CA THR A 16 12.60 7.56 -24.74
C THR A 16 11.80 6.66 -25.69
N PRO A 17 12.42 6.14 -26.77
CA PRO A 17 11.72 5.34 -27.78
C PRO A 17 11.28 3.96 -27.24
N ILE A 18 12.00 3.42 -26.24
CA ILE A 18 11.68 2.13 -25.61
C ILE A 18 10.27 2.13 -25.01
N LEU A 19 9.78 3.26 -24.49
CA LEU A 19 8.42 3.35 -23.96
C LEU A 19 7.34 3.11 -25.03
N GLU A 20 7.61 3.40 -26.30
CA GLU A 20 6.67 3.11 -27.38
C GLU A 20 6.53 1.59 -27.59
N ALA A 21 7.67 0.89 -27.63
CA ALA A 21 7.71 -0.56 -27.76
C ALA A 21 7.03 -1.26 -26.57
N ILE A 22 7.21 -0.74 -25.36
CA ILE A 22 6.56 -1.28 -24.15
C ILE A 22 5.05 -1.09 -24.19
N VAL A 23 4.56 0.10 -24.56
CA VAL A 23 3.12 0.36 -24.66
C VAL A 23 2.46 -0.50 -25.75
N LEU A 24 3.20 -0.81 -26.81
CA LEU A 24 2.77 -1.72 -27.87
C LEU A 24 2.91 -3.21 -27.50
N GLY A 25 3.56 -3.54 -26.39
CA GLY A 25 3.78 -4.91 -25.92
C GLY A 25 4.91 -5.66 -26.64
N THR A 26 5.77 -4.97 -27.38
CA THR A 26 6.89 -5.59 -28.11
C THR A 26 8.20 -5.66 -27.31
N ALA A 27 8.30 -4.93 -26.19
CA ALA A 27 9.47 -4.91 -25.31
C ALA A 27 9.05 -5.18 -23.87
N GLN A 28 9.96 -5.77 -23.09
CA GLN A 28 9.70 -6.12 -21.69
C GLN A 28 10.14 -5.00 -20.73
N LYS A 29 9.65 -5.07 -19.48
CA LYS A 29 9.95 -4.08 -18.42
C LYS A 29 11.45 -3.97 -18.14
N ASP A 30 12.20 -5.06 -18.28
CA ASP A 30 13.62 -5.13 -17.91
C ASP A 30 14.53 -4.36 -18.88
N GLU A 31 14.02 -3.98 -20.06
CA GLU A 31 14.74 -3.16 -21.03
C GLU A 31 14.67 -1.65 -20.72
N LEU A 32 13.92 -1.26 -19.68
CA LEU A 32 13.83 0.14 -19.27
C LEU A 32 15.12 0.61 -18.61
N PRO A 33 15.53 1.87 -18.84
CA PRO A 33 16.65 2.44 -18.12
C PRO A 33 16.39 2.49 -16.61
N GLU A 34 17.43 2.29 -15.81
CA GLU A 34 17.36 2.44 -14.35
C GLU A 34 17.17 3.91 -13.92
N HIS A 35 17.53 4.86 -14.79
CA HIS A 35 17.41 6.30 -14.51
C HIS A 35 15.99 6.83 -14.71
N CYS A 36 15.73 8.02 -14.16
CA CYS A 36 14.42 8.67 -14.24
C CYS A 36 14.08 9.05 -15.68
N ILE A 37 12.86 8.72 -16.11
CA ILE A 37 12.31 9.19 -17.38
C ILE A 37 11.39 10.38 -17.09
N TYR A 38 11.75 11.55 -17.58
CA TYR A 38 11.03 12.79 -17.31
C TYR A 38 9.93 13.07 -18.32
N TRP A 39 8.79 13.57 -17.84
CA TRP A 39 7.67 13.97 -18.68
C TRP A 39 7.73 15.45 -19.07
N ASP A 40 7.88 15.73 -20.37
CA ASP A 40 7.84 17.09 -20.93
C ASP A 40 6.46 17.46 -21.53
N GLY A 41 5.41 16.79 -21.08
CA GLY A 41 4.04 17.04 -21.54
C GLY A 41 3.23 17.87 -20.55
N ALA A 42 1.93 17.95 -20.81
CA ALA A 42 0.99 18.56 -19.89
C ALA A 42 1.01 17.82 -18.53
N HIS A 43 0.89 18.55 -17.43
CA HIS A 43 0.77 17.99 -16.10
C HIS A 43 -0.38 18.64 -15.32
N THR A 44 -0.89 17.96 -14.30
CA THR A 44 -1.76 18.55 -13.27
C THR A 44 -0.91 19.25 -12.21
N GLY A 45 -1.58 20.02 -11.34
CA GLY A 45 -0.94 20.70 -10.20
C GLY A 45 -0.33 22.04 -10.62
N LYS A 46 -0.74 23.10 -9.93
CA LYS A 46 0.11 24.28 -9.78
C LYS A 46 1.06 23.98 -8.62
N ALA A 47 2.34 24.30 -8.75
CA ALA A 47 3.28 24.19 -7.63
C ALA A 47 2.89 25.08 -6.42
N GLU A 48 1.87 25.92 -6.60
CA GLU A 48 1.33 26.81 -5.60
C GLU A 48 0.68 26.02 -4.45
N PRO A 49 1.09 26.27 -3.20
CA PRO A 49 0.43 25.70 -2.04
C PRO A 49 -1.00 26.22 -1.94
N ARG A 50 -1.94 25.31 -1.65
CA ARG A 50 -3.32 25.68 -1.29
C ARG A 50 -3.56 25.48 0.19
N VAL A 51 -4.25 26.42 0.81
CA VAL A 51 -4.70 26.29 2.20
C VAL A 51 -6.02 25.53 2.20
N ARG A 52 -6.08 24.45 2.99
CA ARG A 52 -7.32 23.72 3.28
C ARG A 52 -7.62 23.82 4.77
N MET A 53 -8.86 24.12 5.13
CA MET A 53 -9.32 24.00 6.50
C MET A 53 -9.57 22.52 6.82
N LYS A 54 -8.91 22.00 7.86
CA LYS A 54 -9.24 20.71 8.46
C LYS A 54 -9.94 20.96 9.79
N ARG A 55 -10.80 20.01 10.18
CA ARG A 55 -11.45 19.97 11.49
C ARG A 55 -10.89 18.77 12.23
N GLY A 56 -10.65 18.94 13.52
CA GLY A 56 -10.18 17.86 14.38
C GLY A 56 -11.28 17.23 15.17
N TYR A 57 -10.83 16.45 16.13
CA TYR A 57 -11.69 15.80 17.09
C TYR A 57 -12.60 16.82 17.81
N ASP A 58 -12.04 17.94 18.28
CA ASP A 58 -12.80 19.01 18.95
C ASP A 58 -13.58 19.92 17.99
N ASN A 59 -13.64 19.57 16.70
CA ASN A 59 -14.32 20.32 15.64
C ASN A 59 -13.81 21.77 15.44
N ILE A 60 -12.67 22.14 16.02
CA ILE A 60 -12.00 23.42 15.81
C ILE A 60 -11.34 23.39 14.42
N PRO A 61 -11.60 24.38 13.54
CA PRO A 61 -10.95 24.44 12.24
C PRO A 61 -9.52 24.95 12.37
N TRP A 62 -8.57 24.28 11.72
CA TRP A 62 -7.21 24.78 11.54
C TRP A 62 -6.78 24.76 10.07
N PRO A 63 -5.98 25.75 9.63
CA PRO A 63 -5.45 25.79 8.28
C PRO A 63 -4.34 24.72 8.14
N THR A 64 -4.42 23.94 7.06
CA THR A 64 -3.35 23.04 6.62
C THR A 64 -2.91 23.45 5.23
N VAL A 65 -1.60 23.63 5.04
CA VAL A 65 -1.03 23.90 3.72
C VAL A 65 -0.84 22.57 2.98
N VAL A 66 -1.52 22.42 1.85
CA VAL A 66 -1.40 21.24 0.98
C VAL A 66 -0.71 21.66 -0.30
N ARG A 67 0.40 20.97 -0.62
CA ARG A 67 1.09 21.11 -1.91
C ARG A 67 0.62 19.99 -2.83
N ASP A 68 -0.11 20.36 -3.88
CA ASP A 68 -0.49 19.39 -4.91
C ASP A 68 0.76 19.08 -5.74
N ARG A 69 1.29 17.86 -5.63
CA ARG A 69 2.42 17.43 -6.47
C ARG A 69 1.99 17.39 -7.93
N PRO A 70 2.82 17.90 -8.87
CA PRO A 70 2.47 17.85 -10.27
C PRO A 70 2.41 16.40 -10.75
N ARG A 71 1.49 16.08 -11.66
CA ARG A 71 1.38 14.74 -12.24
C ARG A 71 1.26 14.80 -13.75
N ALA A 72 2.09 14.05 -14.46
CA ALA A 72 2.03 13.88 -15.90
C ALA A 72 0.63 13.42 -16.36
N VAL A 73 0.07 14.10 -17.36
CA VAL A 73 -1.23 13.73 -17.92
C VAL A 73 -1.23 13.69 -19.44
N ILE A 74 -2.09 12.82 -19.97
CA ILE A 74 -2.31 12.69 -21.40
C ILE A 74 -3.80 12.44 -21.68
N ASN A 75 -4.29 12.95 -22.80
CA ASN A 75 -5.64 12.68 -23.26
C ASN A 75 -5.66 11.41 -24.11
N PHE A 76 -6.39 10.40 -23.66
CA PHE A 76 -6.56 9.12 -24.34
C PHE A 76 -8.03 8.70 -24.28
N LYS A 77 -8.57 8.15 -25.39
CA LYS A 77 -9.99 7.77 -25.50
C LYS A 77 -10.99 8.84 -25.01
N GLY A 78 -10.70 10.12 -25.25
CA GLY A 78 -11.55 11.25 -24.86
C GLY A 78 -11.52 11.60 -23.36
N LYS A 79 -10.70 10.92 -22.56
CA LYS A 79 -10.52 11.17 -21.12
C LYS A 79 -9.09 11.57 -20.81
N ARG A 80 -8.90 12.31 -19.71
CA ARG A 80 -7.58 12.68 -19.19
C ARG A 80 -7.11 11.55 -18.27
N HIS A 81 -5.95 10.98 -18.58
CA HIS A 81 -5.33 9.91 -17.82
C HIS A 81 -3.99 10.37 -17.23
N ALA A 82 -3.62 9.83 -16.07
CA ALA A 82 -2.28 9.99 -15.52
C ALA A 82 -1.31 9.07 -16.28
N VAL A 83 -0.22 9.63 -16.79
CA VAL A 83 0.74 8.89 -17.63
C VAL A 83 1.40 7.76 -16.84
N GLN A 84 1.78 8.03 -15.59
CA GLN A 84 2.41 7.03 -14.73
C GLN A 84 1.53 5.80 -14.54
N ARG A 85 0.23 6.02 -14.31
CA ARG A 85 -0.72 4.93 -14.13
C ARG A 85 -0.93 4.14 -15.42
N LEU A 86 -1.06 4.82 -16.55
CA LEU A 86 -1.18 4.14 -17.85
C LEU A 86 0.05 3.26 -18.14
N LEU A 87 1.26 3.79 -17.98
CA LEU A 87 2.48 3.02 -18.25
C LEU A 87 2.65 1.84 -17.29
N PHE A 88 2.26 2.02 -16.03
CA PHE A 88 2.27 0.93 -15.06
C PHE A 88 1.21 -0.15 -15.37
N ASP A 89 0.01 0.26 -15.77
CA ASP A 89 -1.07 -0.63 -16.22
C ASP A 89 -0.64 -1.45 -17.45
N PHE A 90 0.17 -0.90 -18.37
CA PHE A 90 0.67 -1.65 -19.54
C PHE A 90 1.82 -2.60 -19.22
N THR A 91 2.57 -2.36 -18.13
CA THR A 91 3.79 -3.13 -17.82
C THR A 91 3.57 -4.22 -16.78
N VAL A 92 2.83 -3.91 -15.71
CA VAL A 92 2.64 -4.82 -14.56
C VAL A 92 1.20 -5.32 -14.49
N ALA A 93 0.22 -4.46 -14.82
CA ALA A 93 -1.22 -4.81 -14.81
C ALA A 93 -1.70 -5.60 -13.58
N PRO A 94 -1.52 -5.11 -12.33
CA PRO A 94 -1.96 -5.86 -11.16
C PRO A 94 -3.50 -5.98 -11.09
N ASP A 95 -3.98 -7.17 -10.72
CA ASP A 95 -5.42 -7.50 -10.68
C ASP A 95 -6.20 -6.90 -9.48
N PHE A 96 -5.52 -6.21 -8.57
CA PHE A 96 -6.11 -5.63 -7.37
C PHE A 96 -6.22 -4.11 -7.44
N PRO A 97 -7.16 -3.48 -6.71
CA PRO A 97 -7.21 -2.02 -6.61
C PRO A 97 -5.96 -1.49 -5.90
N TYR A 98 -5.18 -0.70 -6.61
CA TYR A 98 -3.89 -0.20 -6.12
C TYR A 98 -3.75 1.33 -6.19
N LYS A 99 -2.85 1.82 -5.32
CA LYS A 99 -2.33 3.18 -5.33
C LYS A 99 -0.85 3.12 -5.70
N LEU A 100 -0.44 4.00 -6.62
CA LEU A 100 0.96 4.14 -6.99
C LEU A 100 1.70 5.04 -6.00
N GLU A 101 2.83 4.55 -5.53
CA GLU A 101 3.81 5.32 -4.79
C GLU A 101 5.09 5.47 -5.60
N ASN A 102 5.61 6.70 -5.63
CA ASN A 102 6.85 7.01 -6.32
C ASN A 102 8.05 6.74 -5.41
N THR A 103 8.98 5.92 -5.85
CA THR A 103 10.20 5.59 -5.10
C THR A 103 11.36 6.53 -5.38
N CYS A 104 11.42 7.19 -6.55
CA CYS A 104 12.52 8.09 -6.93
C CYS A 104 12.37 9.52 -6.39
N GLY A 105 11.22 9.87 -5.80
CA GLY A 105 10.94 11.19 -5.23
C GLY A 105 10.64 12.30 -6.25
N GLU A 106 10.98 12.10 -7.52
CA GLU A 106 10.81 13.09 -8.58
C GLU A 106 9.36 13.09 -9.14
N PRO A 107 8.57 14.17 -8.98
CA PRO A 107 7.13 14.14 -9.24
C PRO A 107 6.73 13.94 -10.71
N LEU A 108 7.58 14.32 -11.66
CA LEU A 108 7.33 14.18 -13.10
C LEU A 108 8.04 12.98 -13.74
N CYS A 109 8.63 12.09 -12.93
CA CYS A 109 9.08 10.80 -13.43
C CYS A 109 7.88 9.99 -13.95
N VAL A 110 8.09 9.24 -15.04
CA VAL A 110 7.09 8.33 -15.62
C VAL A 110 7.64 6.92 -15.82
N ASN A 111 8.86 6.64 -15.33
CA ASN A 111 9.46 5.32 -15.44
C ASN A 111 8.68 4.30 -14.58
N PRO A 112 8.09 3.23 -15.16
CA PRO A 112 7.35 2.21 -14.42
C PRO A 112 8.14 1.52 -13.30
N ILE A 113 9.47 1.44 -13.40
CA ILE A 113 10.33 0.82 -12.39
C ILE A 113 10.34 1.63 -11.08
N HIS A 114 10.19 2.95 -11.18
CA HIS A 114 10.21 3.86 -10.02
C HIS A 114 8.86 3.97 -9.31
N TYR A 115 7.95 3.04 -9.59
CA TYR A 115 6.65 2.98 -8.96
C TYR A 115 6.39 1.63 -8.30
N LEU A 116 5.86 1.69 -7.09
CA LEU A 116 5.35 0.53 -6.38
C LEU A 116 3.83 0.61 -6.28
N ALA A 117 3.17 -0.51 -6.58
CA ALA A 117 1.74 -0.67 -6.38
C ALA A 117 1.49 -1.07 -4.93
N LYS A 118 0.90 -0.17 -4.15
CA LYS A 118 0.39 -0.50 -2.81
C LYS A 118 -1.07 -0.87 -2.91
N ALA A 119 -1.42 -2.06 -2.42
CA ALA A 119 -2.80 -2.48 -2.30
C ALA A 119 -3.59 -1.45 -1.49
N VAL A 120 -4.74 -1.04 -2.01
CA VAL A 120 -5.64 -0.17 -1.27
C VAL A 120 -6.55 -1.08 -0.45
N HIS A 121 -6.23 -1.23 0.83
CA HIS A 121 -7.18 -1.78 1.80
C HIS A 121 -8.27 -0.74 2.03
N ASN A 122 -9.26 -0.73 1.14
CA ASN A 122 -10.51 -0.06 1.43
C ASN A 122 -11.25 -0.92 2.45
N SER A 123 -11.23 -0.53 3.72
CA SER A 123 -12.08 -1.13 4.76
C SER A 123 -13.58 -1.05 4.46
N ASN A 124 -13.99 -0.31 3.42
CA ASN A 124 -15.39 -0.06 3.06
C ASN A 124 -15.76 -0.36 1.59
N VAL A 125 -14.95 -1.09 0.83
CA VAL A 125 -15.34 -1.50 -0.54
C VAL A 125 -15.39 -3.02 -0.58
N ARG A 126 -16.61 -3.58 -0.57
CA ARG A 126 -16.85 -4.96 -0.99
C ARG A 126 -16.26 -5.11 -2.38
N GLN A 127 -15.17 -5.87 -2.49
CA GLN A 127 -14.58 -6.21 -3.77
C GLN A 127 -15.65 -6.94 -4.61
N PRO A 128 -15.86 -6.59 -5.88
CA PRO A 128 -16.63 -7.45 -6.77
C PRO A 128 -15.86 -8.76 -6.90
N GLU A 129 -16.51 -9.86 -6.54
CA GLU A 129 -15.95 -11.21 -6.66
C GLU A 129 -15.41 -11.41 -8.09
N PRO A 130 -14.16 -11.90 -8.25
CA PRO A 130 -13.62 -12.20 -9.55
C PRO A 130 -14.47 -13.30 -10.20
N LYS A 131 -15.05 -13.00 -11.36
CA LYS A 131 -15.76 -13.98 -12.19
C LYS A 131 -14.75 -14.91 -12.84
N GLY A 132 -14.68 -16.14 -12.32
CA GLY A 132 -14.27 -17.34 -13.04
C GLY A 132 -12.77 -17.44 -13.32
N ALA A 133 -12.06 -18.09 -12.41
CA ALA A 133 -10.96 -18.98 -12.78
C ALA A 133 -11.16 -20.28 -12.00
N ASP A 134 -11.06 -21.38 -12.73
CA ASP A 134 -11.28 -22.74 -12.27
C ASP A 134 -10.54 -23.06 -10.98
N GLN A 135 -11.20 -23.89 -10.19
CA GLN A 135 -10.68 -24.51 -8.99
C GLN A 135 -9.42 -25.34 -9.33
N SER A 136 -8.26 -24.78 -9.04
CA SER A 136 -7.17 -25.56 -8.45
C SER A 136 -6.96 -25.00 -7.06
N LYS A 137 -7.60 -25.67 -6.08
CA LYS A 137 -7.11 -25.72 -4.72
C LYS A 137 -5.69 -26.28 -4.83
N ASP A 138 -4.66 -25.45 -4.72
CA ASP A 138 -3.31 -25.88 -4.32
C ASP A 138 -2.32 -24.73 -4.02
N ASP A 139 -2.67 -23.46 -4.25
CA ASP A 139 -1.77 -22.33 -3.89
C ASP A 139 -2.31 -21.42 -2.76
N LEU A 140 -3.00 -22.02 -1.78
CA LEU A 140 -3.28 -21.39 -0.48
C LEU A 140 -2.58 -22.17 0.64
N ASP A 141 -1.27 -22.36 0.52
CA ASP A 141 -0.46 -22.98 1.59
C ASP A 141 1.03 -22.55 1.52
N GLN A 142 1.28 -21.24 1.46
CA GLN A 142 2.63 -20.74 1.72
C GLN A 142 2.70 -19.41 2.47
N HIS A 143 1.80 -19.24 3.43
CA HIS A 143 2.17 -18.65 4.72
C HIS A 143 2.26 -19.80 5.73
N ILE A 144 3.28 -20.65 5.58
CA ILE A 144 3.83 -21.30 6.77
C ILE A 144 4.49 -20.16 7.52
N ALA A 145 3.73 -19.56 8.45
CA ALA A 145 4.33 -18.87 9.57
C ALA A 145 5.33 -19.89 10.15
N ASP A 146 6.62 -19.57 10.09
CA ASP A 146 7.60 -20.28 10.89
C ASP A 146 7.02 -20.42 12.30
N GLU A 147 6.97 -21.64 12.84
CA GLU A 147 6.85 -21.88 14.27
C GLU A 147 8.14 -21.35 14.95
N GLY A 148 8.32 -20.03 14.89
CA GLY A 148 9.35 -19.33 15.62
C GLY A 148 9.04 -19.40 17.11
N PRO A 149 10.06 -19.28 17.98
CA PRO A 149 9.81 -19.10 19.40
C PRO A 149 8.96 -17.85 19.60
N TRP A 150 7.85 -17.98 20.34
CA TRP A 150 6.99 -16.86 20.74
C TRP A 150 7.82 -15.66 21.19
N THR A 151 7.50 -14.49 20.67
CA THR A 151 8.15 -13.25 21.10
C THR A 151 7.35 -12.59 22.22
N VAL A 152 8.04 -11.80 23.08
CA VAL A 152 7.40 -11.02 24.15
C VAL A 152 6.38 -10.02 23.58
N GLU A 153 6.61 -9.54 22.36
CA GLU A 153 5.73 -8.58 21.66
C GLU A 153 4.41 -9.24 21.24
N GLU A 154 4.46 -10.42 20.61
CA GLU A 154 3.27 -11.20 20.22
C GLU A 154 2.42 -11.59 21.43
N VAL A 155 3.06 -12.05 22.50
CA VAL A 155 2.37 -12.38 23.77
C VAL A 155 1.79 -11.11 24.40
N GLY A 156 2.49 -9.98 24.30
CA GLY A 156 2.04 -8.69 24.82
C GLY A 156 0.74 -8.22 24.19
N GLU A 157 0.60 -8.34 22.87
CA GLU A 157 -0.63 -7.97 22.16
C GLU A 157 -1.84 -8.79 22.64
N LEU A 158 -1.65 -10.09 22.84
CA LEU A 158 -2.70 -10.97 23.36
C LEU A 158 -3.08 -10.63 24.81
N VAL A 159 -2.09 -10.30 25.65
CA VAL A 159 -2.31 -9.91 27.05
C VAL A 159 -3.01 -8.55 27.15
N GLU A 160 -2.69 -7.58 26.30
CA GLU A 160 -3.39 -6.29 26.26
C GLU A 160 -4.85 -6.44 25.79
N MET A 161 -5.08 -7.27 24.78
CA MET A 161 -6.42 -7.62 24.32
C MET A 161 -7.23 -8.26 25.46
N ALA A 162 -6.65 -9.24 26.15
CA ALA A 162 -7.26 -9.89 27.32
C ALA A 162 -7.64 -8.89 28.42
N LEU A 163 -6.75 -7.97 28.76
CA LEU A 163 -6.97 -6.97 29.81
C LEU A 163 -7.97 -5.87 29.41
N THR A 164 -8.20 -5.68 28.11
CA THR A 164 -9.15 -4.70 27.58
C THR A 164 -10.56 -5.29 27.52
N GLU A 165 -10.68 -6.56 27.13
CA GLU A 165 -11.96 -7.23 26.93
C GLU A 165 -12.52 -7.88 28.21
N HIS A 166 -11.64 -8.28 29.13
CA HIS A 166 -12.02 -8.99 30.35
C HIS A 166 -11.56 -8.25 31.62
N ALA A 167 -12.41 -8.26 32.66
CA ALA A 167 -12.06 -7.77 33.99
C ALA A 167 -11.23 -8.82 34.75
N ILE A 168 -9.94 -8.89 34.40
CA ILE A 168 -8.99 -9.85 34.95
C ILE A 168 -8.52 -9.37 36.33
N THR A 169 -8.64 -10.24 37.33
CA THR A 169 -8.34 -9.91 38.74
C THR A 169 -7.30 -10.84 39.37
N SER A 170 -6.89 -11.89 38.67
CA SER A 170 -5.92 -12.89 39.14
C SER A 170 -5.14 -13.51 37.98
N TRP A 171 -3.97 -14.08 38.27
CA TRP A 171 -3.17 -14.84 37.30
C TRP A 171 -3.99 -15.92 36.60
N GLN A 172 -4.74 -16.70 37.38
CA GLN A 172 -5.53 -17.83 36.89
C GLN A 172 -6.60 -17.36 35.89
N SER A 173 -7.27 -16.24 36.18
CA SER A 173 -8.26 -15.66 35.25
C SER A 173 -7.68 -15.12 33.95
N LEU A 174 -6.35 -14.90 33.87
CA LEU A 174 -5.65 -14.47 32.66
C LEU A 174 -5.25 -15.67 31.80
N ILE A 175 -4.62 -16.69 32.39
CA ILE A 175 -4.11 -17.85 31.65
C ILE A 175 -5.22 -18.83 31.21
N ASP A 176 -6.37 -18.82 31.89
CA ASP A 176 -7.54 -19.64 31.50
C ASP A 176 -8.30 -19.08 30.29
N LEU A 177 -7.87 -17.93 29.74
CA LEU A 177 -8.48 -17.36 28.54
C LEU A 177 -8.07 -18.15 27.29
N GLU A 178 -9.05 -18.42 26.44
CA GLU A 178 -8.88 -19.18 25.19
C GLU A 178 -7.80 -18.53 24.29
N ILE A 179 -7.70 -17.20 24.31
CA ILE A 179 -6.71 -16.42 23.56
C ILE A 179 -5.27 -16.54 24.08
N LEU A 180 -5.05 -17.04 25.30
CA LEU A 180 -3.72 -17.18 25.92
C LEU A 180 -3.35 -18.64 26.21
N THR A 181 -4.17 -19.60 25.80
CA THR A 181 -4.00 -21.03 26.10
C THR A 181 -2.69 -21.62 25.56
N GLU A 182 -2.18 -21.07 24.45
CA GLU A 182 -0.94 -21.54 23.79
C GLU A 182 0.27 -20.64 24.08
N ALA A 183 0.09 -19.53 24.80
CA ALA A 183 1.15 -18.55 25.06
C ALA A 183 2.07 -18.98 26.23
N PRO A 184 3.40 -18.89 26.08
CA PRO A 184 4.32 -19.26 27.16
C PRO A 184 4.15 -18.37 28.40
N HIS A 185 3.88 -19.00 29.55
CA HIS A 185 3.63 -18.32 30.82
C HIS A 185 4.77 -17.39 31.25
N GLU A 186 6.02 -17.75 30.93
CA GLU A 186 7.21 -16.94 31.24
C GLU A 186 7.15 -15.59 30.51
N LEU A 187 6.77 -15.58 29.23
CA LEU A 187 6.64 -14.36 28.43
C LEU A 187 5.46 -13.49 28.86
N ILE A 188 4.34 -14.12 29.27
CA ILE A 188 3.19 -13.41 29.85
C ILE A 188 3.64 -12.70 31.14
N SER A 189 4.38 -13.39 32.01
CA SER A 189 4.86 -12.82 33.26
C SER A 189 5.88 -11.70 33.04
N GLU A 190 6.77 -11.86 32.06
CA GLU A 190 7.75 -10.84 31.67
C GLU A 190 7.04 -9.58 31.17
N TYR A 191 6.03 -9.74 30.31
CA TYR A 191 5.24 -8.64 29.80
C TYR A 191 4.40 -7.95 30.90
N LEU A 192 3.76 -8.68 31.81
CA LEU A 192 3.04 -8.08 32.95
C LEU A 192 3.97 -7.27 33.85
N ASN A 193 5.24 -7.66 33.97
CA ASN A 193 6.25 -6.91 34.68
C ASN A 193 6.62 -5.60 33.98
N THR A 194 6.68 -5.57 32.64
CA THR A 194 6.98 -4.34 31.89
C THR A 194 5.86 -3.30 32.00
N ILE A 195 4.59 -3.74 32.03
CA ILE A 195 3.43 -2.85 32.15
C ILE A 195 3.03 -2.52 33.61
N GLY A 196 3.83 -2.95 34.59
CA GLY A 196 3.62 -2.65 36.02
C GLY A 196 2.44 -3.38 36.67
N LYS A 197 1.94 -4.47 36.06
CA LYS A 197 0.82 -5.28 36.57
C LYS A 197 1.29 -6.56 37.29
N GLN A 198 2.38 -6.47 38.03
CA GLN A 198 3.02 -7.58 38.75
C GLN A 198 2.09 -8.25 39.78
N HIS A 199 1.10 -7.52 40.29
CA HIS A 199 0.09 -8.04 41.22
C HIS A 199 -0.79 -9.14 40.62
N LEU A 200 -0.84 -9.25 39.28
CA LEU A 200 -1.54 -10.34 38.59
C LEU A 200 -0.67 -11.59 38.46
N CYS A 201 0.61 -11.56 38.83
CA CYS A 201 1.52 -12.72 38.82
C CYS A 201 1.64 -13.39 40.21
N ALA A 202 0.83 -12.96 41.18
CA ALA A 202 0.88 -13.38 42.58
C ALA A 202 -0.18 -14.42 42.93
#